data_AF-A0A929M7T6-F1
#
_entry.id   AF-A0A929M7T6-F1
#
_cell.length_a   1.000
_cell.length_b   1.000
_cell.length_c   1.000
_cell.angle_alpha   90.00
_cell.angle_beta   90.00
_cell.angle_gamma   90.00
#
_symmetry.space_group_name_H-M   'P 1'
#
loop_
_entity.id
_entity.type
_entity.pdbx_description
1 polymer ?
#
loop_
_entity_poly.entity_id
_entity_poly.type
_entity_poly.pdbx_seq_one_letter_code
_entity_poly.pdbx_strand_id
1 'polypeptide(L)'
;MDRLYLAGFYTLKFLIFILPSSLQNMLAKFLAFAFMKLKKKRFHIVMTNLNLAFGETKTKEEKLEIAKKCYYNFAKYLGINFILNQNTTKQKILKQVVFKNEHFLLDAIRSGRPIIVTTAHFGQWEIFGLAVAARFGPSSVLGRKLDSSVMDKILRANRAQFDVELIDKDGGAKDILKALKARRIVGI
;
A
#
# COMPACT_ATOMS: atom_id res chain seq x y z
N MET A 1 19.07 -7.33 -12.98
CA MET A 1 18.28 -6.47 -12.06
C MET A 1 17.51 -7.28 -11.03
N ASP A 2 16.77 -8.33 -11.41
CA ASP A 2 15.95 -9.14 -10.49
C ASP A 2 16.71 -9.75 -9.30
N ARG A 3 17.93 -10.27 -9.50
CA ARG A 3 18.77 -10.79 -8.40
C ARG A 3 19.13 -9.70 -7.36
N LEU A 4 19.37 -8.47 -7.81
CA LEU A 4 19.70 -7.35 -6.93
C LEU A 4 18.48 -6.93 -6.10
N TYR A 5 17.30 -6.89 -6.72
CA TYR A 5 16.05 -6.60 -6.01
C TYR A 5 15.72 -7.68 -4.98
N LEU A 6 15.88 -8.96 -5.33
CA LEU A 6 15.69 -10.06 -4.39
C LEU A 6 16.68 -10.01 -3.24
N ALA A 7 17.97 -9.81 -3.52
CA ALA A 7 18.98 -9.68 -2.48
C ALA A 7 18.62 -8.54 -1.52
N GLY A 8 18.33 -7.35 -2.04
CA GLY A 8 17.92 -6.21 -1.22
C GLY A 8 16.65 -6.48 -0.39
N PHE A 9 15.65 -7.13 -0.99
CA PHE A 9 14.42 -7.51 -0.30
C PHE A 9 14.68 -8.51 0.85
N TYR A 10 15.43 -9.58 0.59
CA TYR A 10 15.73 -10.59 1.59
C TYR A 10 16.67 -10.09 2.68
N THR A 11 17.63 -9.22 2.36
CA THR A 11 18.46 -8.53 3.36
C THR A 11 17.59 -7.65 4.26
N LEU A 12 16.70 -6.84 3.69
CA LEU A 12 15.79 -6.01 4.48
C LEU A 12 14.87 -6.87 5.35
N LYS A 13 14.34 -7.96 4.80
CA LYS A 13 13.51 -8.93 5.51
C LYS A 13 14.25 -9.52 6.72
N PHE A 14 15.47 -10.02 6.51
CA PHE A 14 16.32 -10.56 7.57
C PHE A 14 16.54 -9.54 8.70
N LEU A 15 16.89 -8.30 8.36
CA LEU A 15 17.06 -7.23 9.35
C LEU A 15 15.79 -6.97 10.15
N ILE A 16 14.62 -6.91 9.49
CA ILE A 16 13.34 -6.65 10.18
C ILE A 16 13.01 -7.75 11.19
N PHE A 17 13.29 -9.02 10.87
CA PHE A 17 12.97 -10.14 11.76
C PHE A 17 13.90 -10.26 12.96
N ILE A 18 15.13 -9.73 12.87
CA ILE A 18 16.09 -9.72 13.99
C ILE A 18 15.94 -8.47 14.87
N LEU A 19 15.57 -7.33 14.27
CA LEU A 19 15.54 -6.07 14.97
C LEU A 19 14.27 -5.93 15.85
N PRO A 20 14.38 -5.47 17.10
CA PRO A 20 13.23 -5.05 17.90
C PRO A 20 12.51 -3.86 17.25
N SER A 21 11.24 -3.68 17.59
CA SER A 21 10.35 -2.68 16.98
C SER A 21 10.88 -1.24 17.07
N SER A 22 11.61 -0.90 18.13
CA SER A 22 12.27 0.40 18.30
C SER A 22 13.35 0.63 17.21
N LEU A 23 14.18 -0.38 16.95
CA LEU A 23 15.22 -0.32 15.93
C LEU A 23 14.66 -0.39 14.50
N GLN A 24 13.51 -1.05 14.29
CA GLN A 24 12.80 -0.99 13.01
C GLN A 24 12.37 0.46 12.68
N ASN A 25 11.95 1.25 13.67
CA ASN A 25 11.63 2.66 13.44
C ASN A 25 12.87 3.49 13.10
N MET A 26 14.01 3.21 13.73
CA MET A 26 15.28 3.84 13.38
C MET A 26 15.71 3.48 11.96
N LEU A 27 15.57 2.21 11.57
CA LEU A 27 15.83 1.73 10.21
C LEU A 27 14.94 2.45 9.19
N ALA A 28 13.64 2.60 9.46
CA ALA A 28 12.74 3.35 8.58
C ALA A 28 13.17 4.81 8.40
N LYS A 29 13.57 5.50 9.48
CA LYS A 29 14.09 6.89 9.41
C LYS A 29 15.38 6.95 8.60
N PHE A 30 16.30 6.01 8.80
CA PHE A 30 17.54 5.92 8.05
C PHE A 30 17.29 5.71 6.55
N LEU A 31 16.46 4.72 6.20
CA LEU A 31 16.10 4.44 4.80
C LEU A 31 15.41 5.64 4.16
N ALA A 32 14.46 6.28 4.85
CA ALA A 32 13.79 7.48 4.37
C ALA A 32 14.78 8.61 4.06
N PHE A 33 15.72 8.88 4.98
CA PHE A 33 16.78 9.87 4.77
C PHE A 33 17.68 9.51 3.59
N ALA A 34 18.13 8.25 3.51
CA ALA A 34 18.98 7.77 2.43
C ALA A 34 18.30 7.91 1.06
N PHE A 35 17.04 7.47 0.93
CA PHE A 35 16.27 7.61 -0.32
C PHE A 35 16.06 9.07 -0.70
N MET A 36 15.76 9.94 0.27
CA MET A 36 15.59 11.37 0.04
C MET A 36 16.88 12.01 -0.50
N LYS A 37 18.04 11.63 0.03
CA LYS A 37 19.35 12.16 -0.40
C LYS A 37 19.82 11.58 -1.73
N LEU A 38 19.64 10.28 -1.96
CA LEU A 38 20.10 9.59 -3.17
C LEU A 38 19.20 9.85 -4.38
N LYS A 39 17.89 10.04 -4.18
CA LYS A 39 16.91 10.24 -5.27
C LYS A 39 16.48 11.71 -5.37
N LYS A 40 17.44 12.61 -5.54
CA LYS A 40 17.22 14.08 -5.65
C LYS A 40 16.13 14.47 -6.64
N LYS A 41 16.08 13.84 -7.82
CA LYS A 41 15.02 14.06 -8.83
C LYS A 41 13.62 13.75 -8.29
N ARG A 42 13.47 12.65 -7.54
CA ARG A 42 12.19 12.28 -6.92
C ARG A 42 11.82 13.24 -5.80
N PHE A 43 12.79 13.65 -4.99
CA PHE A 43 12.56 14.64 -3.94
C PHE A 43 12.09 15.99 -4.51
N HIS A 44 12.70 16.43 -5.62
CA HIS A 44 12.26 17.63 -6.32
C HIS A 44 10.79 17.52 -6.78
N ILE A 45 10.39 16.41 -7.39
CA ILE A 45 8.98 16.17 -7.79
C ILE A 45 8.05 16.25 -6.58
N VAL A 46 8.41 15.67 -5.44
CA VAL A 46 7.62 15.77 -4.20
C VAL A 46 7.45 17.22 -3.79
N MET A 47 8.52 18.01 -3.76
CA MET A 47 8.44 19.43 -3.39
C MET A 47 7.63 20.25 -4.39
N THR A 48 7.75 19.99 -5.69
CA THR A 48 6.94 20.63 -6.73
C THR A 48 5.46 20.31 -6.53
N ASN A 49 5.10 19.05 -6.29
CA ASN A 49 3.72 18.66 -6.03
C ASN A 49 3.17 19.33 -4.76
N LEU A 50 3.97 19.44 -3.70
CA LEU A 50 3.57 20.13 -2.48
C LEU A 50 3.39 21.64 -2.68
N ASN A 51 4.22 22.26 -3.52
CA ASN A 51 4.04 23.66 -3.89
C ASN A 51 2.76 23.89 -4.70
N LEU A 52 2.43 22.99 -5.64
CA LEU A 52 1.19 23.05 -6.41
C LEU A 52 -0.04 22.82 -5.52
N ALA A 53 0.01 21.81 -4.64
CA ALA A 53 -1.13 21.42 -3.81
C ALA A 53 -1.41 22.42 -2.67
N PHE A 54 -0.37 22.96 -2.05
CA PHE A 54 -0.53 23.85 -0.88
C PHE A 54 -0.34 25.33 -1.21
N GLY A 55 0.26 25.70 -2.34
CA GLY A 55 0.49 27.11 -2.68
C GLY A 55 1.12 27.87 -1.52
N GLU A 56 0.49 28.98 -1.12
CA GLU A 56 0.93 29.81 0.01
C GLU A 56 0.34 29.39 1.36
N THR A 57 -0.62 28.44 1.39
CA THR A 57 -1.24 27.96 2.64
C THR A 57 -0.26 27.22 3.56
N LYS A 58 0.93 26.87 3.06
CA LYS A 58 2.01 26.26 3.82
C LYS A 58 3.36 26.88 3.51
N THR A 59 4.15 27.08 4.56
CA THR A 59 5.54 27.53 4.44
C THR A 59 6.40 26.45 3.78
N LYS A 60 7.60 26.86 3.33
CA LYS A 60 8.57 25.94 2.76
C LYS A 60 9.00 24.88 3.77
N GLU A 61 9.13 25.25 5.03
CA GLU A 61 9.53 24.40 6.15
C GLU A 61 8.46 23.35 6.45
N GLU A 62 7.18 23.76 6.47
CA GLU A 62 6.05 22.83 6.62
C GLU A 62 5.98 21.83 5.47
N LYS A 63 6.15 22.29 4.22
CA LYS A 63 6.19 21.40 3.05
C LYS A 63 7.36 20.44 3.13
N LEU A 64 8.54 20.91 3.57
CA LEU A 64 9.70 20.04 3.78
C LEU A 64 9.43 18.97 4.84
N GLU A 65 8.73 19.32 5.91
CA GLU A 65 8.35 18.37 6.97
C GLU A 65 7.34 17.34 6.47
N ILE A 66 6.36 17.76 5.67
CA ILE A 66 5.43 16.85 4.99
C ILE A 66 6.19 15.89 4.07
N ALA A 67 7.17 16.40 3.30
CA ALA A 67 8.00 15.56 2.43
C ALA A 67 8.77 14.52 3.25
N LYS A 68 9.45 14.91 4.32
CA LYS A 68 10.17 13.98 5.21
C LYS A 68 9.25 12.90 5.78
N LYS A 69 8.07 13.28 6.27
CA LYS A 69 7.04 12.35 6.76
C LYS A 69 6.55 11.41 5.67
N CYS A 70 6.39 11.90 4.44
CA CYS A 70 6.05 11.07 3.29
C CYS A 70 7.12 9.99 3.04
N TYR A 71 8.40 10.37 2.97
CA TYR A 71 9.50 9.39 2.82
C TYR A 71 9.56 8.38 3.98
N TYR A 72 9.32 8.83 5.22
CA TYR A 72 9.22 7.94 6.38
C TYR A 72 8.06 6.95 6.23
N ASN A 73 6.87 7.43 5.83
CA ASN A 73 5.70 6.57 5.59
C ASN A 73 5.99 5.53 4.51
N PHE A 74 6.66 5.91 3.41
CA PHE A 74 7.09 4.95 2.39
C PHE A 74 8.03 3.87 2.96
N ALA A 75 9.07 4.26 3.70
CA ALA A 75 10.01 3.32 4.29
C ALA A 75 9.37 2.42 5.35
N LYS A 76 8.53 2.98 6.22
CA LYS A 76 7.85 2.26 7.30
C LYS A 76 6.76 1.33 6.75
N TYR A 77 5.87 1.83 5.91
CA TYR A 77 4.67 1.10 5.53
C TYR A 77 4.88 0.21 4.31
N LEU A 78 5.51 0.72 3.24
CA LEU A 78 5.79 -0.09 2.04
C LEU A 78 7.05 -0.94 2.17
N GLY A 79 7.96 -0.59 3.07
CA GLY A 79 9.13 -1.40 3.39
C GLY A 79 8.84 -2.37 4.52
N ILE A 80 8.79 -1.86 5.75
CA ILE A 80 8.76 -2.69 6.95
C ILE A 80 7.42 -3.40 7.13
N ASN A 81 6.31 -2.67 7.16
CA ASN A 81 5.00 -3.27 7.40
C ASN A 81 4.56 -4.19 6.24
N PHE A 82 4.99 -3.91 5.00
CA PHE A 82 4.79 -4.83 3.88
C PHE A 82 5.37 -6.21 4.17
N ILE A 83 6.60 -6.26 4.71
CA ILE A 83 7.29 -7.50 5.09
C ILE A 83 6.61 -8.17 6.29
N LEU A 84 6.27 -7.39 7.32
CA LEU A 84 5.63 -7.91 8.54
C LEU A 84 4.22 -8.46 8.31
N ASN A 85 3.51 -7.97 7.29
CA ASN A 85 2.17 -8.42 6.94
C ASN A 85 2.15 -9.59 5.94
N GLN A 86 3.31 -10.16 5.56
CA GLN A 86 3.37 -11.39 4.79
C GLN A 86 2.84 -12.57 5.62
N ASN A 87 1.98 -13.40 5.03
CA ASN A 87 1.40 -14.60 5.66
C ASN A 87 0.77 -14.31 7.03
N THR A 88 0.07 -13.19 7.14
CA THR A 88 -0.58 -12.74 8.38
C THR A 88 -1.99 -13.31 8.50
N THR A 89 -2.69 -12.99 9.58
CA THR A 89 -4.08 -13.44 9.80
C THR A 89 -5.06 -12.27 9.71
N LYS A 90 -6.33 -12.58 9.39
CA LYS A 90 -7.41 -11.57 9.37
C LYS A 90 -7.44 -10.81 10.71
N GLN A 91 -7.34 -11.51 11.84
CA GLN A 91 -7.36 -10.89 13.17
C GLN A 91 -6.19 -9.93 13.39
N LYS A 92 -4.98 -10.27 12.93
CA LYS A 92 -3.81 -9.37 13.04
C LYS A 92 -3.95 -8.12 12.18
N ILE A 93 -4.54 -8.22 10.99
CA ILE A 93 -4.84 -7.05 10.16
C ILE A 93 -5.92 -6.18 10.80
N LEU A 94 -7.02 -6.79 11.27
CA LEU A 94 -8.13 -6.05 11.87
C LEU A 94 -7.73 -5.30 13.15
N LYS A 95 -6.71 -5.78 13.89
CA LYS A 95 -6.13 -5.07 15.05
C LYS A 95 -5.32 -3.82 14.67
N GLN A 96 -4.93 -3.66 13.40
CA GLN A 96 -4.12 -2.53 12.92
C GLN A 96 -4.98 -1.39 12.34
N VAL A 97 -6.29 -1.60 12.16
CA VAL A 97 -7.17 -0.68 11.44
C VAL A 97 -8.44 -0.38 12.24
N VAL A 98 -8.98 0.82 12.04
CA VAL A 98 -10.30 1.22 12.55
C VAL A 98 -11.15 1.63 11.36
N PHE A 99 -12.28 0.97 11.16
CA PHE A 99 -13.23 1.33 10.11
C PHE A 99 -14.16 2.42 10.63
N LYS A 100 -13.99 3.65 10.12
CA LYS A 100 -14.95 4.72 10.34
C LYS A 100 -16.09 4.57 9.34
N ASN A 101 -17.33 4.70 9.81
CA ASN A 101 -18.54 4.65 8.98
C ASN A 101 -18.69 3.37 8.14
N GLU A 102 -18.34 2.21 8.70
CA GLU A 102 -18.44 0.92 7.96
C GLU A 102 -19.87 0.54 7.54
N HIS A 103 -20.88 1.11 8.20
CA HIS A 103 -22.29 0.87 7.88
C HIS A 103 -22.62 1.18 6.41
N PHE A 104 -22.05 2.22 5.80
CA PHE A 104 -22.28 2.51 4.38
C PHE A 104 -21.91 1.33 3.47
N LEU A 105 -20.77 0.69 3.74
CA LEU A 105 -20.33 -0.45 2.95
C LEU A 105 -21.16 -1.70 3.29
N LEU A 106 -21.47 -1.92 4.56
CA LEU A 106 -22.32 -3.04 4.98
C LEU A 106 -23.72 -2.94 4.36
N ASP A 107 -24.30 -1.75 4.28
CA ASP A 107 -25.63 -1.49 3.70
C ASP A 107 -25.60 -1.71 2.19
N ALA A 108 -24.53 -1.27 1.53
CA ALA A 108 -24.31 -1.55 0.11
C ALA A 108 -24.21 -3.06 -0.16
N ILE A 109 -23.49 -3.80 0.68
CA ILE A 109 -23.38 -5.28 0.59
C ILE A 109 -24.77 -5.91 0.76
N ARG A 110 -25.54 -5.50 1.77
CA ARG A 110 -26.90 -6.02 2.02
C ARG A 110 -27.87 -5.70 0.88
N SER A 111 -27.69 -4.59 0.16
CA SER A 111 -28.51 -4.25 -1.01
C SER A 111 -28.35 -5.23 -2.18
N GLY A 112 -27.33 -6.09 -2.16
CA GLY A 112 -27.09 -7.06 -3.23
C GLY A 112 -26.79 -6.39 -4.57
N ARG A 113 -26.25 -5.17 -4.57
CA ARG A 113 -25.79 -4.46 -5.79
C ARG A 113 -24.28 -4.65 -5.96
N PRO A 114 -23.74 -4.60 -7.20
CA PRO A 114 -22.29 -4.55 -7.41
C PRO A 114 -21.68 -3.31 -6.73
N ILE A 115 -20.48 -3.45 -6.15
CA ILE A 115 -19.83 -2.40 -5.37
C ILE A 115 -18.49 -2.05 -5.99
N ILE A 116 -18.31 -0.76 -6.27
CA ILE A 116 -17.02 -0.17 -6.63
C ILE A 116 -16.62 0.78 -5.50
N VAL A 117 -15.40 0.60 -5.00
CA VAL A 117 -14.77 1.48 -4.01
C VAL A 117 -13.67 2.26 -4.72
N THR A 118 -13.85 3.58 -4.81
CA THR A 118 -12.82 4.48 -5.30
C THR A 118 -11.90 4.88 -4.16
N THR A 119 -10.60 4.71 -4.36
CA THR A 119 -9.58 5.09 -3.38
C THR A 119 -8.59 6.11 -3.96
N ALA A 120 -7.67 6.57 -3.12
CA ALA A 120 -6.55 7.39 -3.52
C ALA A 120 -5.24 6.69 -3.16
N HIS A 121 -4.17 7.03 -3.86
CA HIS A 121 -2.81 6.66 -3.47
C HIS A 121 -2.37 7.46 -2.24
N PHE A 122 -3.03 7.22 -1.11
CA PHE A 122 -2.93 7.98 0.12
C PHE A 122 -2.84 7.05 1.33
N GLY A 123 -2.04 7.45 2.32
CA GLY A 123 -1.84 6.67 3.54
C GLY A 123 -1.16 5.31 3.29
N GLN A 124 -1.59 4.28 4.02
CA GLN A 124 -1.07 2.92 3.90
C GLN A 124 -2.01 2.07 3.04
N TRP A 125 -1.92 2.21 1.71
CA TRP A 125 -2.78 1.43 0.81
C TRP A 125 -2.48 -0.08 0.83
N GLU A 126 -1.27 -0.51 1.23
CA GLU A 126 -0.93 -1.95 1.30
C GLU A 126 -1.79 -2.73 2.30
N ILE A 127 -2.25 -2.11 3.39
CA ILE A 127 -3.13 -2.78 4.35
C ILE A 127 -4.60 -2.66 3.96
N PHE A 128 -4.97 -1.67 3.16
CA PHE A 128 -6.36 -1.36 2.85
C PHE A 128 -7.07 -2.55 2.18
N GLY A 129 -6.50 -3.12 1.12
CA GLY A 129 -7.09 -4.27 0.44
C GLY A 129 -7.25 -5.48 1.36
N LEU A 130 -6.22 -5.78 2.16
CA LEU A 130 -6.26 -6.87 3.14
C LEU A 130 -7.31 -6.63 4.24
N ALA A 131 -7.43 -5.39 4.70
CA ALA A 131 -8.38 -5.00 5.74
C ALA A 131 -9.82 -5.11 5.24
N VAL A 132 -10.10 -4.60 4.02
CA VAL A 132 -11.41 -4.74 3.38
C VAL A 132 -11.76 -6.21 3.22
N ALA A 133 -10.82 -7.03 2.71
CA ALA A 133 -11.07 -8.45 2.52
C ALA A 133 -11.26 -9.22 3.84
N ALA A 134 -10.50 -8.86 4.88
CA ALA A 134 -10.62 -9.44 6.20
C ALA A 134 -11.96 -9.11 6.87
N ARG A 135 -12.48 -7.88 6.69
CA ARG A 135 -13.70 -7.40 7.36
C ARG A 135 -14.99 -7.69 6.59
N PHE A 136 -14.98 -7.52 5.27
CA PHE A 136 -16.18 -7.47 4.43
C PHE A 136 -16.27 -8.62 3.41
N GLY A 137 -15.22 -9.44 3.27
CA GLY A 137 -15.19 -10.57 2.35
C GLY A 137 -14.44 -10.29 1.05
N PRO A 138 -14.49 -11.21 0.08
CA PRO A 138 -13.63 -11.18 -1.10
C PRO A 138 -13.65 -9.87 -1.88
N SER A 139 -12.47 -9.44 -2.36
CA SER A 139 -12.32 -8.19 -3.10
C SER A 139 -11.40 -8.36 -4.31
N SER A 140 -11.51 -7.44 -5.26
CA SER A 140 -10.64 -7.36 -6.43
C SER A 140 -10.07 -5.95 -6.54
N VAL A 141 -8.77 -5.81 -6.77
CA VAL A 141 -8.09 -4.51 -6.84
C VAL A 141 -7.39 -4.39 -8.19
N LEU A 142 -7.61 -3.25 -8.86
CA LEU A 142 -6.93 -2.94 -10.10
C LEU A 142 -5.48 -2.48 -9.82
N GLY A 143 -4.51 -3.04 -10.54
CA GLY A 143 -3.11 -2.69 -10.36
C GLY A 143 -2.25 -2.89 -11.61
N ARG A 144 -1.12 -2.18 -11.68
CA ARG A 144 -0.08 -2.43 -12.67
C ARG A 144 0.91 -3.47 -12.14
N LYS A 145 1.34 -4.40 -13.01
CA LYS A 145 2.50 -5.26 -12.76
C LYS A 145 3.76 -4.46 -12.46
N LEU A 146 4.53 -4.90 -11.47
CA LEU A 146 5.88 -4.37 -11.30
C LEU A 146 6.76 -4.78 -12.47
N ASP A 147 7.71 -3.91 -12.85
CA ASP A 147 8.64 -4.18 -13.95
C ASP A 147 9.55 -5.39 -13.65
N SER A 148 9.83 -5.66 -12.36
CA SER A 148 10.56 -6.85 -11.92
C SER A 148 9.60 -8.00 -11.65
N SER A 149 9.70 -9.06 -12.46
CA SER A 149 8.82 -10.23 -12.39
C SER A 149 8.86 -10.94 -11.03
N VAL A 150 10.03 -11.01 -10.40
CA VAL A 150 10.22 -11.66 -9.10
C VAL A 150 9.64 -10.84 -7.96
N MET A 151 9.76 -9.50 -8.01
CA MET A 151 9.15 -8.61 -7.03
C MET A 151 7.63 -8.56 -7.22
N ASP A 152 7.14 -8.62 -8.46
CA ASP A 152 5.70 -8.71 -8.75
C ASP A 152 5.08 -9.96 -8.12
N LYS A 153 5.75 -11.12 -8.22
CA LYS A 153 5.30 -12.36 -7.56
C LYS A 153 5.21 -12.19 -6.03
N ILE A 154 6.20 -11.56 -5.40
CA ILE A 154 6.20 -11.29 -3.95
C ILE A 154 5.07 -10.33 -3.57
N LEU A 155 4.91 -9.24 -4.33
CA LEU A 155 3.84 -8.27 -4.13
C LEU A 155 2.46 -8.92 -4.24
N ARG A 156 2.24 -9.70 -5.29
CA ARG A 156 0.98 -10.40 -5.53
C ARG A 156 0.67 -11.41 -4.45
N ALA A 157 1.63 -12.23 -4.05
CA ALA A 157 1.45 -13.18 -2.96
C ALA A 157 1.05 -12.48 -1.65
N ASN A 158 1.68 -11.33 -1.34
CA ASN A 158 1.33 -10.56 -0.16
C ASN A 158 -0.07 -9.96 -0.25
N ARG A 159 -0.44 -9.39 -1.40
CA ARG A 159 -1.72 -8.73 -1.58
C ARG A 159 -2.88 -9.70 -1.78
N ALA A 160 -2.65 -10.91 -2.28
CA ALA A 160 -3.69 -11.91 -2.55
C ALA A 160 -4.19 -12.67 -1.31
N GLN A 161 -3.64 -12.35 -0.12
CA GLN A 161 -4.13 -12.89 1.14
C GLN A 161 -5.62 -12.54 1.33
N PHE A 162 -6.36 -13.43 2.00
CA PHE A 162 -7.77 -13.24 2.33
C PHE A 162 -8.72 -13.13 1.13
N ASP A 163 -8.38 -13.76 0.01
CA ASP A 163 -9.17 -13.72 -1.23
C ASP A 163 -9.28 -12.30 -1.80
N VAL A 164 -8.12 -11.67 -1.96
CA VAL A 164 -7.97 -10.45 -2.75
C VAL A 164 -7.46 -10.86 -4.14
N GLU A 165 -8.21 -10.50 -5.16
CA GLU A 165 -7.83 -10.70 -6.55
C GLU A 165 -7.11 -9.45 -7.07
N LEU A 166 -6.02 -9.63 -7.82
CA LEU A 166 -5.28 -8.52 -8.43
C LEU A 166 -5.53 -8.53 -9.94
N ILE A 167 -6.34 -7.59 -10.39
CA ILE A 167 -6.68 -7.41 -11.80
C ILE A 167 -5.63 -6.50 -12.45
N ASP A 168 -5.10 -6.92 -13.60
CA ASP A 168 -4.16 -6.11 -14.36
C ASP A 168 -4.85 -4.90 -14.97
N LYS A 169 -4.25 -3.71 -14.86
CA LYS A 169 -4.80 -2.48 -15.46
C LYS A 169 -4.96 -2.57 -16.98
N ASP A 170 -4.08 -3.31 -17.64
CA ASP A 170 -4.04 -3.43 -19.09
C ASP A 170 -4.99 -4.57 -19.51
N GLY A 171 -6.15 -4.21 -20.08
CA GLY A 171 -7.20 -5.17 -20.45
C GLY A 171 -8.15 -5.59 -19.31
N GLY A 172 -7.98 -5.03 -18.10
CA GLY A 172 -8.72 -5.44 -16.90
C GLY A 172 -10.22 -5.17 -16.88
N ALA A 173 -10.78 -4.42 -17.84
CA ALA A 173 -12.20 -4.07 -17.87
C ALA A 173 -13.12 -5.30 -17.85
N LYS A 174 -12.77 -6.34 -18.61
CA LYS A 174 -13.54 -7.59 -18.66
C LYS A 174 -13.51 -8.31 -17.30
N ASP A 175 -12.36 -8.32 -16.63
CA ASP A 175 -12.19 -9.00 -15.35
C ASP A 175 -12.85 -8.22 -14.20
N ILE A 176 -12.87 -6.89 -14.27
CA ILE A 176 -13.68 -6.05 -13.38
C ILE A 176 -15.17 -6.44 -13.49
N LEU A 177 -15.70 -6.57 -14.70
CA LEU A 177 -17.10 -6.97 -14.89
C LEU A 177 -17.39 -8.38 -14.37
N LYS A 178 -16.45 -9.32 -14.51
CA LYS A 178 -16.57 -10.67 -13.92
C LYS A 178 -16.58 -10.60 -12.39
N ALA A 179 -15.66 -9.83 -11.79
CA ALA A 179 -15.58 -9.66 -10.34
C ALA A 179 -16.87 -9.06 -9.77
N LEU A 180 -17.42 -8.03 -10.43
CA LEU A 180 -18.70 -7.41 -10.06
C LEU A 180 -19.87 -8.41 -10.16
N LYS A 181 -19.92 -9.23 -11.21
CA LYS A 181 -20.92 -10.32 -11.35
C LYS A 181 -20.77 -11.37 -10.25
N ALA A 182 -19.54 -11.68 -9.85
CA ALA A 182 -19.23 -12.59 -8.74
C ALA A 182 -19.41 -11.95 -7.35
N ARG A 183 -19.99 -10.75 -7.26
CA ARG A 183 -20.27 -10.03 -6.01
C ARG A 183 -19.03 -9.70 -5.17
N ARG A 184 -17.86 -9.63 -5.80
CA ARG A 184 -16.63 -9.14 -5.18
C ARG A 184 -16.68 -7.61 -5.08
N ILE A 185 -16.11 -7.07 -4.00
CA ILE A 185 -15.91 -5.62 -3.87
C ILE A 185 -14.75 -5.22 -4.80
N VAL A 186 -14.98 -4.30 -5.74
CA VAL A 186 -13.92 -3.86 -6.66
C VAL A 186 -13.32 -2.53 -6.22
N GLY A 187 -12.01 -2.50 -5.97
CA GLY A 187 -11.24 -1.28 -5.67
C GLY A 187 -10.56 -0.70 -6.91
N ILE A 188 -10.74 0.60 -7.14
CA ILE A 188 -10.08 1.40 -8.19
C ILE A 188 -9.28 2.56 -7.62
#